data_AF-A0AA43J4V2-F1
#
_entry.id   AF-A0AA43J4V2-F1
#
_cell.length_a   1.000
_cell.length_b   1.000
_cell.length_c   1.000
_cell.angle_alpha   90.00
_cell.angle_beta   90.00
_cell.angle_gamma   90.00
#
_symmetry.space_group_name_H-M   'P 1'
#
loop_
_entity.id
_entity.type
_entity.pdbx_description
1 polymer ?
#
loop_
_entity_poly.entity_id
_entity_poly.type
_entity_poly.pdbx_seq_one_letter_code
_entity_poly.pdbx_strand_id
1 'polypeptide(L)'
;METYRILVVLHLLGATIWVGGHLVLALTVLPRAMRANDPAIVRDFESGYERLGIPALLLQIVTGIWLAQRWIPNAAGWFLPATPQAWLIVAKLALLAATAVLGAHARLRIIPKLDAARLPALRAHIVAITIVAVLFLVLGVGVRTGGLL
;
A
#
# COMPACT_ATOMS: atom_id res chain seq x y z
N MET A 1 -5.63 -26.74 3.89
CA MET A 1 -4.85 -26.31 2.71
C MET A 1 -5.62 -25.37 1.80
N GLU A 2 -6.89 -25.65 1.52
CA GLU A 2 -7.75 -24.81 0.67
C GLU A 2 -7.91 -23.38 1.18
N THR A 3 -8.28 -23.19 2.45
CA THR A 3 -8.46 -21.84 3.04
C THR A 3 -7.20 -20.98 2.94
N TYR A 4 -6.01 -21.58 3.12
CA TYR A 4 -4.76 -20.84 2.98
C TYR A 4 -4.56 -20.31 1.56
N ARG A 5 -4.81 -21.15 0.55
CA ARG A 5 -4.69 -20.74 -0.86
C ARG A 5 -5.68 -19.63 -1.21
N ILE A 6 -6.92 -19.72 -0.73
CA ILE A 6 -7.94 -18.67 -0.91
C ILE A 6 -7.47 -17.36 -0.27
N LEU A 7 -6.96 -17.40 0.96
CA LEU A 7 -6.45 -16.19 1.63
C LEU A 7 -5.29 -15.57 0.86
N VAL A 8 -4.37 -16.37 0.33
CA VAL A 8 -3.27 -15.87 -0.50
C VAL A 8 -3.80 -15.22 -1.77
N VAL A 9 -4.76 -15.83 -2.46
CA VAL A 9 -5.38 -15.24 -3.67
C VAL A 9 -6.01 -13.90 -3.35
N LEU A 10 -6.85 -13.82 -2.30
CA LEU A 10 -7.50 -12.59 -1.89
C LEU A 10 -6.48 -11.51 -1.48
N HIS A 11 -5.43 -11.89 -0.76
CA HIS A 11 -4.36 -10.99 -0.37
C HIS A 11 -3.63 -10.41 -1.58
N LEU A 12 -3.30 -11.26 -2.55
CA LEU A 12 -2.62 -10.85 -3.78
C LEU A 12 -3.52 -9.99 -4.67
N LEU A 13 -4.83 -10.26 -4.74
CA LEU A 13 -5.78 -9.40 -5.43
C LEU A 13 -5.82 -7.99 -4.82
N GLY A 14 -5.87 -7.89 -3.49
CA GLY A 14 -5.75 -6.60 -2.81
C GLY A 14 -4.43 -5.89 -3.14
N ALA A 15 -3.33 -6.63 -3.08
CA ALA A 15 -1.99 -6.11 -3.35
C ALA A 15 -1.79 -5.64 -4.80
N THR A 16 -2.27 -6.38 -5.79
CA THR A 16 -2.11 -6.00 -7.20
C THR A 16 -2.92 -4.76 -7.55
N ILE A 17 -4.12 -4.61 -6.97
CA ILE A 17 -4.89 -3.38 -7.09
C ILE A 17 -4.12 -2.24 -6.40
N TRP A 18 -3.74 -2.39 -5.14
CA TRP A 18 -3.08 -1.30 -4.40
C TRP A 18 -1.77 -0.83 -5.04
N VAL A 19 -0.87 -1.77 -5.33
CA VAL A 19 0.43 -1.48 -5.95
C VAL A 19 0.25 -0.98 -7.38
N GLY A 20 -0.62 -1.62 -8.16
CA GLY A 20 -0.90 -1.23 -9.54
C GLY A 20 -1.48 0.18 -9.65
N GLY A 21 -2.44 0.54 -8.79
CA GLY A 21 -3.02 1.87 -8.72
C GLY A 21 -2.00 2.96 -8.44
N HIS A 22 -1.12 2.74 -7.46
CA HIS A 22 -0.06 3.68 -7.14
C HIS A 22 1.00 3.80 -8.24
N LEU A 23 1.37 2.69 -8.90
CA LEU A 23 2.27 2.73 -10.05
C LEU A 23 1.65 3.49 -11.23
N VAL A 24 0.39 3.25 -11.56
CA VAL A 24 -0.33 3.99 -12.61
C VAL A 24 -0.40 5.47 -12.26
N LEU A 25 -0.74 5.80 -11.02
CA LEU A 25 -0.80 7.18 -10.53
C LEU A 25 0.56 7.88 -10.66
N ALA A 26 1.63 7.25 -10.18
CA ALA A 26 2.96 7.84 -10.15
C ALA A 26 3.63 7.94 -11.52
N LEU A 27 3.44 6.93 -12.38
CA LEU A 27 4.19 6.80 -13.64
C LEU A 27 3.43 7.36 -14.84
N THR A 28 2.10 7.44 -14.79
CA THR A 28 1.30 7.86 -15.96
C THR A 28 0.46 9.10 -15.68
N VAL A 29 -0.31 9.12 -14.58
CA VAL A 29 -1.25 10.19 -14.27
C VAL A 29 -0.53 11.44 -13.79
N LEU A 30 0.35 11.30 -12.79
CA LEU A 30 1.07 12.41 -12.18
C LEU A 30 1.97 13.16 -13.19
N PRO A 31 2.78 12.52 -14.04
CA PRO A 31 3.59 13.24 -15.04
C PRO A 31 2.72 14.01 -16.05
N ARG A 32 1.50 13.56 -16.30
CA ARG A 32 0.54 14.25 -17.17
C ARG A 32 -0.06 15.48 -16.45
N ALA A 33 -0.47 15.33 -15.20
CA ALA A 33 -0.94 16.42 -14.34
C ALA A 33 0.11 17.52 -14.18
N MET A 34 1.38 17.15 -13.97
CA MET A 34 2.48 18.11 -13.85
C MET A 34 2.75 18.88 -15.15
N ARG A 35 2.77 18.20 -16.30
CA ARG A 35 2.99 18.86 -17.60
C ARG A 35 1.85 19.82 -17.97
N ALA A 36 0.62 19.45 -17.63
CA ALA A 36 -0.56 20.30 -17.83
C ALA A 36 -0.70 21.38 -16.74
N ASN A 37 0.09 21.31 -15.67
CA ASN A 37 -0.07 22.10 -14.46
C ASN A 37 -1.52 22.05 -13.89
N ASP A 38 -2.15 20.87 -14.02
CA ASP A 38 -3.56 20.67 -13.74
C ASP A 38 -3.77 19.55 -12.69
N PRO A 39 -4.12 19.91 -11.44
CA PRO A 39 -4.41 18.93 -10.39
C PRO A 39 -5.72 18.16 -10.58
N ALA A 40 -6.63 18.61 -11.45
CA ALA A 40 -7.87 17.89 -11.72
C ALA A 40 -7.59 16.50 -12.29
N ILE A 41 -6.53 16.36 -13.11
CA ILE A 41 -6.10 15.07 -13.67
C ILE A 41 -5.84 14.01 -12.59
N VAL A 42 -5.27 14.40 -11.44
CA VAL A 42 -5.04 13.47 -10.32
C VAL A 42 -6.35 13.21 -9.57
N ARG A 43 -7.13 14.25 -9.28
CA ARG A 43 -8.43 14.12 -8.58
C ARG A 43 -9.40 13.20 -9.32
N ASP A 44 -9.48 13.33 -10.63
CA ASP A 44 -10.37 12.52 -11.47
C ASP A 44 -9.99 11.05 -11.39
N PHE A 45 -8.69 10.74 -11.50
CA PHE A 45 -8.20 9.38 -11.29
C PHE A 45 -8.51 8.87 -9.87
N GLU A 46 -8.18 9.64 -8.83
CA GLU A 46 -8.36 9.23 -7.44
C GLU A 46 -9.83 8.97 -7.10
N SER A 47 -10.75 9.82 -7.55
CA SER A 47 -12.19 9.69 -7.28
C SER A 47 -12.81 8.43 -7.89
N GLY A 48 -12.33 8.02 -9.07
CA GLY A 48 -12.71 6.75 -9.67
C GLY A 48 -12.04 5.56 -8.99
N TYR A 49 -10.72 5.69 -8.73
CA TYR A 49 -9.91 4.58 -8.25
C TYR A 49 -10.16 4.23 -6.78
N GLU A 50 -10.48 5.21 -5.92
CA GLU A 50 -10.66 4.96 -4.48
C GLU A 50 -11.77 3.97 -4.16
N ARG A 51 -12.79 3.90 -5.03
CA ARG A 51 -13.90 2.93 -4.93
C ARG A 51 -13.43 1.48 -5.04
N LEU A 52 -12.28 1.25 -5.68
CA LEU A 52 -11.63 -0.05 -5.77
C LEU A 52 -10.43 -0.15 -4.80
N GLY A 53 -9.64 0.91 -4.71
CA GLY A 53 -8.41 0.95 -3.91
C GLY A 53 -8.64 0.80 -2.41
N ILE A 54 -9.63 1.48 -1.82
CA ILE A 54 -9.89 1.37 -0.38
C ILE A 54 -10.39 -0.05 -0.02
N PRO A 55 -11.39 -0.63 -0.72
CA PRO A 55 -11.78 -2.02 -0.47
C PRO A 55 -10.63 -3.02 -0.65
N ALA A 56 -9.77 -2.82 -1.66
CA ALA A 56 -8.60 -3.66 -1.89
C ALA A 56 -7.59 -3.60 -0.74
N LEU A 57 -7.31 -2.40 -0.21
CA LEU A 57 -6.45 -2.23 0.97
C LEU A 57 -7.05 -2.94 2.19
N LEU A 58 -8.36 -2.78 2.44
CA LEU A 58 -9.04 -3.45 3.55
C LEU A 58 -8.97 -4.97 3.41
N LEU A 59 -9.25 -5.50 2.21
CA LEU A 59 -9.12 -6.93 1.92
C LEU A 59 -7.69 -7.42 2.21
N GLN A 60 -6.69 -6.65 1.78
CA GLN A 60 -5.29 -6.98 2.00
C GLN A 60 -4.89 -6.96 3.48
N ILE A 61 -5.41 -6.01 4.27
CA ILE A 61 -5.18 -5.93 5.71
C ILE A 61 -5.78 -7.15 6.42
N VAL A 62 -7.06 -7.44 6.17
CA VAL A 62 -7.76 -8.55 6.83
C VAL A 62 -7.11 -9.90 6.50
N THR A 63 -6.86 -10.14 5.21
CA THR A 63 -6.19 -11.38 4.76
C THR A 63 -4.75 -11.45 5.26
N GLY A 64 -4.02 -10.33 5.31
CA GLY A 64 -2.65 -10.25 5.81
C GLY A 64 -2.54 -10.59 7.30
N ILE A 65 -3.44 -10.05 8.13
CA ILE A 65 -3.53 -10.36 9.56
C ILE A 65 -3.82 -11.85 9.76
N TRP A 66 -4.76 -12.41 9.00
CA TRP A 66 -5.09 -13.84 9.10
C TRP A 66 -3.91 -14.73 8.67
N LEU A 67 -3.21 -14.37 7.59
CA LEU A 67 -2.00 -15.07 7.17
C LEU A 67 -0.89 -14.99 8.22
N ALA A 68 -0.71 -13.83 8.87
CA ALA A 68 0.24 -13.66 9.96
C ALA A 68 -0.10 -14.54 11.19
N GLN A 69 -1.38 -14.62 11.58
CA GLN A 69 -1.85 -15.52 12.65
C GLN A 69 -1.59 -17.00 12.32
N ARG A 70 -1.69 -17.40 11.05
CA ARG A 70 -1.35 -18.77 10.64
C ARG A 70 0.16 -19.04 10.70
N TRP A 71 0.99 -18.00 10.58
CA TRP A 71 2.44 -18.14 10.61
C TRP A 71 3.00 -18.09 12.03
N ILE A 72 2.50 -17.16 12.85
CA ILE A 72 2.79 -17.03 14.28
C ILE A 72 1.44 -16.87 15.00
N PRO A 73 0.89 -17.95 15.60
CA PRO A 73 -0.44 -17.92 16.22
C PRO A 73 -0.60 -16.98 17.41
N ASN A 74 0.49 -16.70 18.14
CA ASN A 74 0.48 -15.74 19.24
C ASN A 74 0.85 -14.34 18.73
N ALA A 75 -0.08 -13.39 18.81
CA ALA A 75 0.16 -12.00 18.38
C ALA A 75 1.29 -11.31 19.16
N ALA A 76 1.51 -11.66 20.44
CA ALA A 76 2.66 -11.16 21.19
C ALA A 76 3.99 -11.61 20.55
N GLY A 77 4.00 -12.79 19.92
CA GLY A 77 5.14 -13.32 19.17
C GLY A 77 5.48 -12.55 17.89
N TRP A 78 4.60 -11.68 17.41
CA TRP A 78 4.91 -10.85 16.23
C TRP A 78 5.94 -9.78 16.56
N PHE A 79 5.90 -9.24 17.79
CA PHE A 79 6.76 -8.15 18.25
C PHE A 79 7.99 -8.63 19.01
N LEU A 80 8.16 -9.95 19.10
CA LEU A 80 9.36 -10.58 19.64
C LEU A 80 10.22 -11.00 18.44
N PRO A 81 11.27 -10.24 18.08
CA PRO A 81 12.06 -10.46 16.87
C PRO A 81 13.03 -11.65 16.99
N ALA A 82 12.56 -12.77 17.51
CA ALA A 82 13.32 -14.00 17.67
C ALA A 82 13.47 -14.77 16.35
N THR A 83 12.66 -14.46 15.33
CA THR A 83 12.64 -15.19 14.06
C THR A 83 12.58 -14.25 12.85
N PRO A 84 13.12 -14.65 11.68
CA PRO A 84 12.98 -13.88 10.44
C PRO A 84 11.53 -13.57 10.06
N GLN A 85 10.60 -14.47 10.40
CA GLN A 85 9.16 -14.32 10.16
C GLN A 85 8.56 -13.17 10.96
N ALA A 86 8.94 -13.05 12.25
CA ALA A 86 8.51 -11.95 13.10
C ALA A 86 8.98 -10.60 12.54
N TRP A 87 10.24 -10.53 12.06
CA TRP A 87 10.77 -9.34 11.40
C TRP A 87 9.97 -8.94 10.15
N LEU A 88 9.59 -9.90 9.31
CA LEU A 88 8.76 -9.63 8.12
C LEU A 88 7.36 -9.12 8.49
N ILE A 89 6.76 -9.66 9.56
CA ILE A 89 5.45 -9.20 10.05
C ILE A 89 5.56 -7.76 10.56
N VAL A 90 6.54 -7.46 11.43
CA VAL A 90 6.75 -6.10 11.96
C VAL A 90 7.03 -5.11 10.84
N ALA A 91 7.89 -5.46 9.88
CA ALA A 91 8.19 -4.60 8.75
C ALA A 91 6.92 -4.28 7.92
N LYS A 92 6.07 -5.28 7.64
CA LYS A 92 4.79 -5.05 6.95
C LYS A 92 3.81 -4.21 7.77
N LEU A 93 3.74 -4.40 9.09
CA LEU A 93 2.91 -3.56 9.96
C LEU A 93 3.41 -2.11 10.01
N ALA A 94 4.73 -1.89 10.01
CA ALA A 94 5.33 -0.58 9.92
C ALA A 94 5.02 0.11 8.57
N LEU A 95 5.11 -0.64 7.45
CA LEU A 95 4.68 -0.13 6.14
C LEU A 95 3.18 0.20 6.14
N LEU A 96 2.33 -0.60 6.81
CA LEU A 96 0.90 -0.34 6.90
C LEU A 96 0.62 0.97 7.65
N ALA A 97 1.32 1.18 8.77
CA ALA A 97 1.24 2.42 9.52
C ALA A 97 1.72 3.62 8.68
N ALA A 98 2.82 3.46 7.94
CA ALA A 98 3.31 4.49 7.02
C ALA A 98 2.28 4.81 5.92
N THR A 99 1.63 3.80 5.32
CA THR A 99 0.53 3.99 4.37
C THR A 99 -0.63 4.77 4.98
N ALA A 100 -1.05 4.42 6.19
CA ALA A 100 -2.13 5.12 6.89
C ALA A 100 -1.78 6.58 7.17
N VAL A 101 -0.56 6.86 7.66
CA VAL A 101 -0.08 8.22 7.93
C VAL A 101 0.00 9.05 6.65
N LEU A 102 0.61 8.52 5.60
CA LEU A 102 0.72 9.20 4.30
C LEU A 102 -0.67 9.47 3.70
N GLY A 103 -1.56 8.49 3.73
CA GLY A 103 -2.93 8.60 3.22
C GLY A 103 -3.75 9.63 4.00
N ALA A 104 -3.68 9.60 5.33
CA ALA A 104 -4.35 10.58 6.19
C ALA A 104 -3.79 11.99 5.94
N HIS A 105 -2.48 12.15 5.86
CA HIS A 105 -1.87 13.45 5.59
C HIS A 105 -2.29 13.99 4.21
N ALA A 106 -2.28 13.15 3.16
CA ALA A 106 -2.75 13.54 1.85
C ALA A 106 -4.22 13.99 1.87
N ARG A 107 -5.13 13.18 2.44
CA ARG A 107 -6.57 13.47 2.49
C ARG A 107 -6.94 14.67 3.36
N LEU A 108 -6.25 14.88 4.47
CA LEU A 108 -6.61 15.91 5.45
C LEU A 108 -5.88 17.24 5.24
N ARG A 109 -4.70 17.24 4.61
CA ARG A 109 -3.86 18.45 4.49
C ARG A 109 -3.60 18.88 3.05
N ILE A 110 -3.41 17.94 2.12
CA ILE A 110 -2.98 18.24 0.75
C ILE A 110 -4.17 18.38 -0.18
N ILE A 111 -4.97 17.32 -0.32
CA ILE A 111 -6.10 17.25 -1.26
C ILE A 111 -7.09 18.42 -1.06
N PRO A 112 -7.51 18.79 0.17
CA PRO A 112 -8.48 19.87 0.37
C PRO A 112 -7.99 21.24 -0.09
N LYS A 113 -6.66 21.42 -0.21
CA LYS A 113 -6.02 22.68 -0.59
C LYS A 113 -5.32 22.55 -1.94
N LEU A 114 -5.55 21.48 -2.69
CA LEU A 114 -4.75 21.18 -3.87
C LEU A 114 -5.05 22.17 -5.01
N ASP A 115 -4.02 22.87 -5.45
CA ASP A 115 -3.98 23.74 -6.61
C ASP A 115 -2.68 23.46 -7.40
N ALA A 116 -2.51 24.15 -8.54
CA ALA A 116 -1.32 24.02 -9.38
C ALA A 116 -0.01 24.27 -8.60
N ALA A 117 0.01 25.25 -7.69
CA ALA A 117 1.20 25.59 -6.90
C ALA A 117 1.61 24.48 -5.92
N ARG A 118 0.65 23.66 -5.47
CA ARG A 118 0.89 22.55 -4.53
C ARG A 118 1.11 21.18 -5.20
N LEU A 119 1.07 21.11 -6.53
CA LEU A 119 1.39 19.89 -7.29
C LEU A 119 2.75 19.26 -6.93
N PRO A 120 3.84 20.02 -6.69
CA PRO A 120 5.11 19.42 -6.27
C PRO A 120 5.04 18.71 -4.91
N ALA A 121 4.24 19.23 -3.97
CA ALA A 121 4.03 18.61 -2.66
C ALA A 121 3.22 17.31 -2.78
N LEU A 122 2.22 17.30 -3.66
CA LEU A 122 1.46 16.09 -4.00
C LEU A 122 2.36 15.03 -4.68
N ARG A 123 3.25 15.45 -5.59
CA ARG A 123 4.24 14.55 -6.21
C ARG A 123 5.07 13.81 -5.17
N ALA A 124 5.61 14.54 -4.18
CA ALA A 124 6.41 13.93 -3.13
C ALA A 124 5.62 12.85 -2.36
N HIS A 125 4.34 13.10 -2.09
CA HIS A 125 3.45 12.15 -1.44
C HIS A 125 3.17 10.93 -2.29
N ILE A 126 2.83 11.12 -3.57
CA ILE A 126 2.56 10.03 -4.51
C ILE A 126 3.79 9.14 -4.66
N VAL A 127 4.98 9.73 -4.78
CA VAL A 127 6.24 8.95 -4.84
C VAL A 127 6.46 8.18 -3.54
N ALA A 128 6.31 8.84 -2.38
CA ALA A 128 6.50 8.19 -1.08
C ALA A 128 5.55 6.99 -0.88
N ILE A 129 4.25 7.17 -1.13
CA ILE A 129 3.27 6.08 -0.96
C ILE A 129 3.48 4.95 -1.99
N THR A 130 3.95 5.28 -3.20
CA THR A 130 4.28 4.28 -4.21
C THR A 130 5.49 3.45 -3.80
N ILE A 131 6.53 4.07 -3.23
CA ILE A 131 7.67 3.33 -2.67
C ILE A 131 7.20 2.39 -1.55
N VAL A 132 6.37 2.87 -0.63
CA VAL A 132 5.81 2.04 0.45
C VAL A 132 5.01 0.85 -0.12
N ALA A 133 4.20 1.06 -1.15
CA ALA A 133 3.44 0.00 -1.83
C ALA A 133 4.35 -1.04 -2.49
N VAL A 134 5.43 -0.61 -3.16
CA VAL A 134 6.42 -1.53 -3.76
C VAL A 134 7.19 -2.30 -2.68
N LEU A 135 7.55 -1.66 -1.57
CA LEU A 135 8.20 -2.34 -0.44
C LEU A 135 7.29 -3.43 0.15
N PHE A 136 5.97 -3.21 0.22
CA PHE A 136 5.01 -4.25 0.62
C PHE A 136 5.09 -5.49 -0.27
N LEU A 137 5.17 -5.29 -1.59
CA LEU A 137 5.33 -6.37 -2.56
C LEU A 137 6.63 -7.13 -2.34
N VAL A 138 7.77 -6.42 -2.22
CA VAL A 138 9.09 -7.03 -2.00
C VAL A 138 9.13 -7.85 -0.69
N LEU A 139 8.61 -7.30 0.41
CA LEU A 139 8.47 -8.07 1.65
C LEU A 139 7.51 -9.26 1.49
N GLY A 140 6.49 -9.14 0.63
CA GLY A 140 5.59 -10.23 0.27
C GLY A 140 6.29 -11.40 -0.41
N VAL A 141 7.29 -11.13 -1.27
CA VAL A 141 8.17 -12.17 -1.83
C VAL A 141 8.89 -12.89 -0.69
N GLY A 142 9.51 -12.16 0.23
CA GLY A 142 10.16 -12.69 1.43
C GLY A 142 9.30 -13.66 2.23
N VAL A 143 8.02 -13.32 2.42
CA VAL A 143 7.06 -14.20 3.13
C VAL A 143 6.80 -15.49 2.36
N ARG A 144 6.77 -15.45 1.02
CA ARG A 144 6.39 -16.60 0.20
C ARG A 144 7.55 -17.55 -0.09
N THR A 145 8.74 -17.01 -0.31
CA THR A 145 9.92 -17.76 -0.77
C THR A 145 10.96 -17.99 0.33
N GLY A 146 10.86 -17.28 1.47
CA GLY A 146 11.87 -17.32 2.53
C GLY A 146 13.06 -16.37 2.32
N GLY A 147 13.03 -15.53 1.28
CA GLY A 147 14.07 -14.55 0.95
C GLY A 147 13.55 -13.39 0.10
N LEU A 148 14.18 -12.22 0.15
CA LEU A 148 13.66 -11.01 -0.50
C LEU A 148 13.82 -11.01 -2.03
N LEU A 149 14.83 -11.72 -2.55
CA LEU A 149 15.14 -11.96 -3.95
C LEU A 149 15.90 -13.29 -4.08
#